data_AF-A0A9D1QL43-F1
#
_entry.id   AF-A0A9D1QL43-F1
#
_cell.length_a   1.000
_cell.length_b   1.000
_cell.length_c   1.000
_cell.angle_alpha   90.00
_cell.angle_beta   90.00
_cell.angle_gamma   90.00
#
_symmetry.space_group_name_H-M   'P 1'
#
loop_
_entity.id
_entity.type
_entity.pdbx_description
1 polymer ?
#
loop_
_entity_poly.entity_id
_entity_poly.type
_entity_poly.pdbx_seq_one_letter_code
_entity_poly.pdbx_strand_id
1 'polypeptide(L)'
;MSACTFFGHRDCPASIRSSLYAVLIRLIETEGVTSFFVGNQGAFDAAVQSVLRDLQFQYPDITCTVVFAYMPRQPEPYGLATMLPEGIEKVPKRFAISWRNRWMLDHADCVVTYVTHAWGGAAQFATRARKQGKRVYPLGEESVGHPQTDK
;
A
#
# COMPACT_ATOMS: atom_id res chain seq x y z
N MET A 1 1.12 6.45 17.37
CA MET A 1 0.93 6.96 16.00
C MET A 1 0.34 5.82 15.19
N SER A 2 -0.80 6.03 14.54
CA SER A 2 -1.43 4.99 13.71
C SER A 2 -0.86 5.05 12.29
N ALA A 3 -0.56 3.90 11.72
CA ALA A 3 0.07 3.78 10.41
C ALA A 3 -0.78 3.00 9.40
N CYS A 4 -0.70 3.39 8.13
CA CYS A 4 -1.36 2.73 7.01
C CYS A 4 -0.35 2.30 5.95
N THR A 5 -0.64 1.17 5.30
CA THR A 5 0.10 0.74 4.11
C THR A 5 -0.81 0.29 2.96
N PHE A 6 -0.21 -0.06 1.82
CA PHE A 6 -0.90 -0.22 0.55
C PHE A 6 -0.45 -1.48 -0.19
N PHE A 7 -1.39 -2.26 -0.71
CA PHE A 7 -1.11 -3.36 -1.62
C PHE A 7 -2.10 -3.40 -2.77
N GLY A 8 -1.60 -3.31 -3.99
CA GLY A 8 -2.46 -3.41 -5.16
C GLY A 8 -1.75 -3.91 -6.41
N HIS A 9 -2.53 -4.29 -7.41
CA HIS A 9 -1.99 -4.77 -8.68
C HIS A 9 -1.33 -3.65 -9.49
N ARG A 10 -0.35 -4.05 -10.30
CA ARG A 10 0.37 -3.16 -11.21
C ARG A 10 -0.54 -2.53 -12.27
N ASP A 11 -1.61 -3.21 -12.64
CA ASP A 11 -2.59 -2.80 -13.65
C ASP A 11 -3.78 -2.16 -12.93
N CYS A 12 -3.57 -0.92 -12.50
CA CYS A 12 -4.54 -0.16 -11.73
C CYS A 12 -5.09 0.99 -12.60
N PRO A 13 -6.41 1.10 -12.80
CA PRO A 13 -6.99 2.16 -13.61
C PRO A 13 -7.00 3.48 -12.84
N ALA A 14 -6.92 4.59 -13.57
CA ALA A 14 -6.95 5.93 -12.97
C ALA A 14 -8.27 6.23 -12.22
N SER A 15 -9.35 5.51 -12.53
CA SER A 15 -10.66 5.66 -11.89
C SER A 15 -10.66 5.38 -10.39
N ILE A 16 -9.68 4.63 -9.86
CA ILE A 16 -9.61 4.37 -8.41
C ILE A 16 -9.26 5.61 -7.59
N ARG A 17 -8.74 6.67 -8.24
CA ARG A 17 -8.15 7.81 -7.55
C ARG A 17 -9.14 8.49 -6.61
N SER A 18 -10.39 8.67 -7.03
CA SER A 18 -11.43 9.30 -6.21
C SER A 18 -11.75 8.48 -4.96
N SER A 19 -11.91 7.15 -5.10
CA SER A 19 -12.17 6.26 -3.98
C SER A 19 -10.98 6.18 -3.03
N LEU A 20 -9.76 6.14 -3.57
CA LEU A 20 -8.52 6.20 -2.79
C LEU A 20 -8.45 7.49 -1.98
N TYR A 21 -8.73 8.64 -2.60
CA TYR A 21 -8.74 9.95 -1.95
C TYR A 21 -9.73 9.99 -0.78
N ALA A 22 -10.96 9.52 -1.00
CA ALA A 22 -11.99 9.47 0.04
C ALA A 22 -11.62 8.56 1.21
N VAL A 23 -11.05 7.39 0.94
CA VAL A 23 -10.58 6.48 1.99
C VAL A 23 -9.44 7.12 2.78
N LEU A 24 -8.48 7.75 2.12
CA LEU A 24 -7.35 8.38 2.80
C LEU A 24 -7.77 9.55 3.69
N ILE A 25 -8.70 10.40 3.25
CA ILE A 25 -9.27 11.46 4.11
C ILE A 25 -9.91 10.85 5.35
N ARG A 26 -10.74 9.81 5.19
CA ARG A 26 -11.35 9.11 6.33
C ARG A 26 -10.29 8.58 7.29
N LEU A 27 -9.22 7.96 6.78
CA LEU A 27 -8.14 7.43 7.63
C LEU A 27 -7.46 8.54 8.44
N ILE A 28 -7.23 9.70 7.83
CA ILE A 28 -6.61 10.85 8.50
C ILE A 28 -7.56 11.45 9.54
N GLU A 29 -8.74 11.88 9.12
CA GLU A 29 -9.64 12.71 9.93
C GLU A 29 -10.44 11.92 10.96
N THR A 30 -10.88 10.71 10.62
CA THR A 30 -11.75 9.90 11.47
C THR A 30 -10.96 8.88 12.29
N GLU A 31 -9.89 8.34 11.72
CA GLU A 31 -9.16 7.22 12.32
C GLU A 31 -7.79 7.61 12.87
N GLY A 32 -7.39 8.88 12.71
CA GLY A 32 -6.16 9.42 13.29
C GLY A 32 -4.87 8.81 12.72
N VAL A 33 -4.90 8.33 11.47
CA VAL A 33 -3.71 7.81 10.78
C VAL A 33 -2.81 8.98 10.38
N THR A 34 -1.57 8.95 10.86
CA THR A 34 -0.57 10.01 10.64
C THR A 34 0.64 9.54 9.85
N SER A 35 0.79 8.23 9.61
CA SER A 35 1.94 7.66 8.91
C SER A 35 1.52 6.75 7.78
N PHE A 36 2.08 6.97 6.59
CA PHE A 36 1.74 6.26 5.37
C PHE A 36 2.99 5.69 4.73
N PHE A 37 3.05 4.36 4.62
CA PHE A 37 4.13 3.65 3.94
C PHE A 37 3.64 3.10 2.62
N VAL A 38 4.21 3.55 1.51
CA VAL A 38 3.83 3.17 0.15
C VAL A 38 4.99 2.53 -0.60
N GLY A 39 4.68 1.59 -1.48
CA GLY A 39 5.66 1.01 -2.41
C GLY A 39 5.97 1.91 -3.58
N ASN A 40 6.69 1.37 -4.56
CA ASN A 40 6.99 2.04 -5.83
C ASN A 40 6.89 1.12 -7.06
N GLN A 41 6.05 0.08 -7.01
CA GLN A 41 5.99 -0.98 -8.01
C GLN A 41 4.64 -1.00 -8.73
N GLY A 42 4.53 -0.22 -9.80
CA GLY A 42 3.38 -0.24 -10.72
C GLY A 42 2.37 0.91 -10.51
N ALA A 43 1.27 0.86 -11.26
CA ALA A 43 0.35 1.99 -11.35
C ALA A 43 -0.40 2.27 -10.05
N PHE A 44 -0.70 1.25 -9.24
CA PHE A 44 -1.35 1.46 -7.95
C PHE A 44 -0.48 2.27 -6.98
N ASP A 45 0.79 1.87 -6.82
CA ASP A 45 1.74 2.59 -5.95
C ASP A 45 1.94 4.04 -6.43
N ALA A 46 2.01 4.27 -7.75
CA ALA A 46 2.08 5.62 -8.31
C ALA A 46 0.83 6.47 -8.03
N ALA A 47 -0.37 5.87 -8.13
CA ALA A 47 -1.63 6.54 -7.79
C ALA A 47 -1.67 6.92 -6.30
N VAL A 48 -1.22 6.02 -5.42
CA VAL A 48 -1.11 6.28 -3.98
C VAL A 48 -0.12 7.40 -3.69
N GLN A 49 1.09 7.36 -4.26
CA GLN A 49 2.08 8.43 -4.06
C GLN A 49 1.54 9.79 -4.51
N SER A 50 0.89 9.85 -5.68
CA SER A 50 0.28 11.09 -6.16
C SER A 50 -0.79 11.63 -5.19
N VAL A 51 -1.70 10.78 -4.71
CA VAL A 51 -2.74 11.23 -3.77
C VAL A 51 -2.15 11.64 -2.43
N LEU A 52 -1.20 10.87 -1.90
CA LEU A 52 -0.52 11.19 -0.63
C LEU A 52 0.23 12.52 -0.73
N ARG A 53 0.80 12.85 -1.90
CA ARG A 53 1.44 14.14 -2.12
C ARG A 53 0.43 15.29 -2.02
N ASP A 54 -0.73 15.16 -2.65
CA ASP A 54 -1.78 16.18 -2.59
C ASP A 54 -2.34 16.34 -1.16
N LEU A 55 -2.45 15.24 -0.42
CA LEU A 55 -2.91 15.26 0.97
C LEU A 55 -1.86 15.85 1.91
N GLN A 56 -0.57 15.64 1.67
CA GLN A 56 0.49 16.22 2.50
C GLN A 56 0.48 17.76 2.48
N PHE A 57 0.01 18.37 1.38
CA PHE A 57 -0.21 19.82 1.33
C PHE A 57 -1.39 20.30 2.19
N GLN A 58 -2.40 19.46 2.38
CA GLN A 58 -3.61 19.77 3.16
C GLN A 58 -3.45 19.41 4.64
N TYR A 59 -2.69 18.35 4.93
CA TYR A 59 -2.48 17.81 6.26
C TYR A 59 -0.97 17.75 6.54
N PRO A 60 -0.33 18.86 6.95
CA PRO A 60 1.13 18.93 7.11
C PRO A 60 1.67 18.00 8.21
N ASP A 61 0.82 17.53 9.12
CA ASP A 61 1.18 16.63 10.21
C ASP A 61 1.30 15.16 9.78
N ILE A 62 0.85 14.81 8.56
CA ILE A 62 1.01 13.43 8.06
C ILE A 62 2.40 13.21 7.50
N THR A 63 2.90 11.99 7.71
CA THR A 63 4.17 11.51 7.19
C THR A 63 3.91 10.51 6.07
N CYS A 64 4.40 10.81 4.87
CA CYS A 64 4.27 9.97 3.70
C CYS A 64 5.66 9.50 3.27
N THR A 65 5.88 8.19 3.26
CA THR A 65 7.19 7.60 2.98
C THR A 65 7.11 6.50 1.94
N VAL A 66 7.89 6.66 0.87
CA VAL A 66 8.09 5.63 -0.15
C VAL A 66 9.15 4.64 0.35
N VAL A 67 8.75 3.38 0.50
CA VAL A 67 9.60 2.30 1.00
C VAL A 67 10.14 1.52 -0.19
N PHE A 68 11.43 1.67 -0.47
CA PHE A 68 12.06 1.04 -1.61
C PHE A 68 12.42 -0.43 -1.36
N ALA A 69 12.22 -1.25 -2.39
CA ALA A 69 12.73 -2.61 -2.41
C ALA A 69 14.17 -2.70 -2.95
N TYR A 70 14.60 -1.69 -3.69
CA TYR A 70 15.92 -1.60 -4.31
C TYR A 70 16.37 -0.14 -4.28
N MET A 71 17.68 0.10 -4.25
CA MET A 71 18.19 1.45 -4.41
C MET A 71 17.65 2.06 -5.73
N PRO A 72 16.96 3.21 -5.68
CA PRO A 72 16.36 3.80 -6.87
C PRO A 72 17.45 4.29 -7.82
N ARG A 73 17.23 4.17 -9.12
CA ARG A 73 18.13 4.72 -10.16
C ARG A 73 17.79 6.16 -10.53
N GLN A 74 16.56 6.57 -10.25
CA GLN A 74 16.03 7.89 -10.54
C GLN A 74 15.44 8.47 -9.25
N PRO A 75 15.38 9.80 -9.12
CA PRO A 75 14.70 10.44 -7.99
C PRO A 75 13.25 9.98 -7.85
N GLU A 76 12.74 10.02 -6.62
CA GLU A 76 11.33 9.79 -6.36
C GLU A 76 10.50 10.91 -7.01
N PRO A 77 9.50 10.57 -7.84
CA PRO A 77 8.85 11.55 -8.72
C PRO A 77 7.89 12.53 -8.02
N TYR A 78 7.39 12.21 -6.82
CA TYR A 78 6.38 13.00 -6.11
C TYR A 78 6.95 13.88 -4.98
N GLY A 79 8.27 13.85 -4.76
CA GLY A 79 8.94 14.59 -3.69
C GLY A 79 8.58 14.11 -2.27
N LEU A 80 8.12 12.87 -2.13
CA LEU A 80 7.84 12.24 -0.85
C LEU A 80 9.14 11.80 -0.17
N ALA A 81 9.10 11.66 1.16
CA ALA A 81 10.22 11.08 1.88
C ALA A 81 10.45 9.63 1.40
N THR A 82 11.70 9.19 1.42
CA THR A 82 12.07 7.84 0.95
C THR A 82 12.85 7.10 2.01
N MET A 83 12.77 5.77 2.00
CA MET A 83 13.57 4.92 2.88
C MET A 83 13.87 3.56 2.25
N LEU A 84 14.93 2.93 2.75
CA LEU A 84 15.16 1.49 2.60
C LEU A 84 14.84 0.82 3.95
N PRO A 85 14.01 -0.23 3.98
CA PRO A 85 13.68 -0.91 5.23
C PRO A 85 14.89 -1.70 5.73
N GLU A 86 15.05 -1.77 7.05
CA GLU A 86 16.16 -2.45 7.70
C GLU A 86 16.28 -3.92 7.24
N GLY A 87 17.51 -4.38 7.03
CA GLY A 87 17.84 -5.76 6.68
C GLY A 87 17.67 -6.10 5.21
N ILE A 88 17.12 -5.20 4.38
CA ILE A 88 16.90 -5.47 2.96
C ILE A 88 18.20 -5.69 2.18
N GLU A 89 19.31 -5.13 2.64
CA GLU A 89 20.64 -5.27 2.05
C GLU A 89 21.17 -6.71 2.10
N LYS A 90 20.65 -7.53 3.02
CA LYS A 90 21.01 -8.95 3.18
C LYS A 90 20.07 -9.87 2.38
N VAL A 91 19.00 -9.34 1.80
CA VAL A 91 17.97 -10.12 1.12
C VAL A 91 18.36 -10.33 -0.34
N PRO A 92 18.36 -11.58 -0.86
CA PRO A 92 18.56 -11.83 -2.28
C PRO A 92 17.56 -11.04 -3.12
N LYS A 93 18.02 -10.39 -4.19
CA LYS A 93 17.20 -9.47 -5.02
C LYS A 93 15.81 -10.01 -5.39
N ARG A 94 15.71 -11.30 -5.74
CA ARG A 94 14.45 -11.97 -6.09
C ARG A 94 13.37 -11.93 -4.98
N PHE A 95 13.75 -11.70 -3.74
CA PHE A 95 12.86 -11.64 -2.58
C PHE A 95 12.69 -10.23 -2.00
N ALA A 96 13.40 -9.23 -2.53
CA ALA A 96 13.44 -7.89 -1.93
C ALA A 96 12.06 -7.20 -1.87
N ILE A 97 11.23 -7.34 -2.91
CA ILE A 97 9.86 -6.81 -2.90
C ILE A 97 9.00 -7.48 -1.81
N SER A 98 9.10 -8.80 -1.67
CA SER A 98 8.36 -9.54 -0.65
C SER A 98 8.80 -9.16 0.76
N TRP A 99 10.11 -8.97 0.97
CA TRP A 99 10.67 -8.47 2.22
C TRP A 99 10.16 -7.07 2.56
N ARG A 100 10.27 -6.14 1.60
CA ARG A 100 9.76 -4.77 1.74
C ARG A 100 8.28 -4.73 2.07
N ASN A 101 7.45 -5.50 1.37
CA ASN A 101 6.02 -5.58 1.63
C ASN A 101 5.70 -6.15 3.02
N ARG A 102 6.48 -7.12 3.48
CA ARG A 102 6.37 -7.66 4.84
C ARG A 102 6.70 -6.60 5.88
N TRP A 103 7.81 -5.91 5.71
CA TRP A 103 8.19 -4.81 6.59
C TRP A 103 7.07 -3.76 6.67
N MET A 104 6.54 -3.32 5.53
CA MET A 104 5.43 -2.36 5.47
C MET A 104 4.19 -2.85 6.21
N LEU A 105 3.81 -4.11 6.04
CA LEU A 105 2.65 -4.69 6.71
C LEU A 105 2.84 -4.80 8.23
N ASP A 106 4.04 -5.20 8.66
CA ASP A 106 4.37 -5.36 10.07
C ASP A 106 4.39 -3.99 10.80
N HIS A 107 4.64 -2.89 10.08
CA HIS A 107 4.66 -1.50 10.58
C HIS A 107 3.35 -0.72 10.35
N ALA A 108 2.26 -1.39 9.95
CA ALA A 108 0.97 -0.75 9.69
C ALA A 108 -0.14 -1.30 10.59
N ASP A 109 -1.10 -0.46 10.96
CA ASP A 109 -2.31 -0.85 11.70
C ASP A 109 -3.48 -1.13 10.75
N CYS A 110 -3.49 -0.44 9.61
CA CYS A 110 -4.45 -0.63 8.55
C CYS A 110 -3.81 -0.72 7.16
N VAL A 111 -4.58 -1.25 6.22
CA VAL A 111 -4.12 -1.54 4.86
C VAL A 111 -5.19 -1.14 3.87
N VAL A 112 -4.85 -0.32 2.89
CA VAL A 112 -5.70 -0.03 1.73
C VAL A 112 -5.29 -0.96 0.59
N THR A 113 -6.24 -1.63 -0.04
CA THR A 113 -5.93 -2.66 -1.06
C THR A 113 -6.66 -2.45 -2.37
N TYR A 114 -5.98 -2.70 -3.49
CA TYR A 114 -6.59 -2.80 -4.81
C TYR A 114 -6.31 -4.19 -5.41
N VAL A 115 -7.22 -5.14 -5.19
CA VAL A 115 -7.05 -6.55 -5.59
C VAL A 115 -8.22 -6.94 -6.49
N THR A 116 -7.93 -7.26 -7.75
CA THR A 116 -8.94 -7.62 -8.77
C THR A 116 -9.01 -9.12 -9.01
N HIS A 117 -8.04 -9.88 -8.50
CA HIS A 117 -7.96 -11.32 -8.63
C HIS A 117 -7.25 -11.95 -7.44
N ALA A 118 -7.52 -13.23 -7.17
CA ALA A 118 -7.06 -13.91 -5.96
C ALA A 118 -5.57 -14.36 -5.99
N TRP A 119 -4.81 -14.02 -7.04
CA TRP A 119 -3.41 -14.41 -7.21
C TRP A 119 -2.45 -13.23 -7.23
N GLY A 120 -1.15 -13.51 -7.13
CA GLY A 120 -0.09 -12.51 -7.13
C GLY A 120 0.20 -11.89 -5.75
N GLY A 121 1.24 -11.04 -5.72
CA GLY A 121 1.76 -10.49 -4.46
C GLY A 121 0.74 -9.65 -3.68
N ALA A 122 -0.03 -8.80 -4.38
CA ALA A 122 -1.03 -7.95 -3.74
C ALA A 122 -2.11 -8.77 -3.01
N ALA A 123 -2.67 -9.80 -3.65
CA ALA A 123 -3.67 -10.68 -3.06
C ALA A 123 -3.12 -11.45 -1.84
N GLN A 124 -1.87 -11.92 -1.92
CA GLN A 124 -1.21 -12.59 -0.80
C GLN A 124 -1.04 -11.68 0.42
N PHE A 125 -0.61 -10.43 0.21
CA PHE A 125 -0.43 -9.46 1.30
C PHE A 125 -1.77 -8.94 1.86
N ALA A 126 -2.79 -8.77 1.03
CA ALA A 126 -4.15 -8.47 1.50
C ALA A 126 -4.70 -9.60 2.39
N THR A 127 -4.52 -10.86 1.98
CA THR A 127 -4.89 -12.04 2.79
C THR A 127 -4.12 -12.09 4.10
N ARG A 128 -2.80 -11.81 4.05
CA ARG A 128 -1.95 -11.78 5.24
C ARG A 128 -2.37 -10.67 6.21
N ALA A 129 -2.73 -9.49 5.72
CA ALA A 129 -3.22 -8.39 6.54
C ALA A 129 -4.47 -8.79 7.33
N ARG A 130 -5.45 -9.42 6.66
CA ARG A 130 -6.64 -9.97 7.33
C ARG A 130 -6.28 -11.02 8.38
N LYS A 131 -5.37 -11.94 8.08
CA LYS A 131 -4.89 -12.98 9.03
C LYS A 131 -4.16 -12.39 10.25
N GLN A 132 -3.48 -11.26 10.09
CA GLN A 132 -2.83 -10.53 11.18
C GLN A 132 -3.78 -9.60 11.95
N GLY A 133 -5.09 -9.61 11.63
CA GLY A 133 -6.08 -8.76 12.29
C GLY A 133 -5.97 -7.28 11.94
N LYS A 134 -5.27 -6.92 10.85
CA LYS A 134 -5.19 -5.54 10.38
C LYS A 134 -6.53 -5.10 9.79
N ARG A 135 -6.85 -3.82 9.91
CA ARG A 135 -8.04 -3.23 9.28
C ARG A 135 -7.79 -3.09 7.78
N VAL A 136 -8.63 -3.69 6.94
CA VAL A 136 -8.44 -3.71 5.49
C VAL A 136 -9.53 -2.88 4.79
N TYR A 137 -9.10 -1.97 3.91
CA TYR A 137 -9.94 -1.07 3.13
C TYR A 137 -9.79 -1.38 1.63
N PRO A 138 -10.66 -2.23 1.06
CA PRO A 138 -10.62 -2.56 -0.35
C PRO A 138 -11.12 -1.40 -1.23
N LEU A 139 -10.41 -1.13 -2.32
CA LEU A 139 -10.77 -0.20 -3.38
C LEU A 139 -11.21 -1.02 -4.60
N GLY A 140 -12.51 -1.27 -4.74
CA GLY A 140 -13.08 -2.09 -5.81
C GLY A 140 -14.06 -3.14 -5.28
N GLU A 141 -14.85 -3.71 -6.17
CA GLU A 141 -15.77 -4.79 -5.80
C GLU A 141 -14.95 -6.00 -5.35
N GLU A 142 -15.08 -6.38 -4.08
CA GLU A 142 -14.58 -7.66 -3.62
C GLU A 142 -15.27 -8.73 -4.48
N SER A 143 -14.54 -9.33 -5.42
CA SER A 143 -14.96 -10.60 -5.99
C SER A 143 -14.86 -11.61 -4.85
N VAL A 144 -15.90 -11.68 -4.03
CA VAL A 144 -16.13 -12.75 -3.07
C VAL A 144 -16.12 -14.01 -3.91
N GLY A 145 -14.99 -14.71 -3.91
CA GLY A 145 -14.88 -16.03 -4.49
C GLY A 145 -15.97 -16.87 -3.83
N HIS A 146 -17.01 -17.18 -4.60
CA HIS A 146 -17.90 -18.26 -4.24
C HIS A 146 -17.02 -19.51 -4.06
N PRO A 147 -17.13 -20.24 -2.94
CA PRO A 147 -16.58 -21.58 -2.91
C PRO A 147 -17.27 -22.35 -4.03
N GLN A 148 -16.50 -22.76 -5.04
CA GLN A 148 -16.90 -23.80 -5.96
C GLN A 148 -17.11 -25.06 -5.10
N THR A 149 -18.36 -25.36 -4.80
CA THR A 149 -18.77 -26.69 -4.37
C THR A 149 -18.49 -27.62 -5.55
N ASP A 150 -17.39 -28.36 -5.46
CA ASP A 150 -17.17 -29.52 -6.32
C ASP A 150 -18.32 -30.52 -6.11
N LYS A 151 -18.93 -30.90 -7.23
CA LYS A 151 -19.87 -32.03 -7.35
C LYS A 151 -19.10 -33.33 -7.43
#